data_AF-A0A8K0DFW2-F1
#
_entry.id   AF-A0A8K0DFW2-F1
#
_cell.length_a   1.000
_cell.length_b   1.000
_cell.length_c   1.000
_cell.angle_alpha   90.00
_cell.angle_beta   90.00
_cell.angle_gamma   90.00
#
_symmetry.space_group_name_H-M   'P 1'
#
loop_
_entity.id
_entity.type
_entity.pdbx_description
1 polymer ?
#
loop_
_entity_poly.entity_id
_entity_poly.type
_entity_poly.pdbx_seq_one_letter_code
_entity_poly.pdbx_strand_id
1 'polypeptide(L)'
;MEERDPLKSNAINSSLWEIQTLQNHVLPSVATAARFINSPLPSVEWDFTKILDNTGDDIFDKEIKKNTTKLFKTKLDITYNKHSLNLQGVPVMHGNIFTDDS
;
A
#
# COMPACT_ATOMS: atom_id res chain seq x y z
N MET A 1 5.91 -30.00 -18.64
CA MET A 1 5.19 -29.20 -19.65
C MET A 1 5.69 -29.65 -21.02
N GLU A 2 5.34 -30.89 -21.40
CA GLU A 2 5.94 -31.57 -22.57
C GLU A 2 4.96 -31.70 -23.75
N GLU A 3 3.66 -31.56 -23.47
CA GLU A 3 2.63 -31.54 -24.51
C GLU A 3 2.69 -30.22 -25.28
N ARG A 4 2.80 -30.32 -26.60
CA ARG A 4 2.95 -29.18 -27.51
C ARG A 4 1.62 -28.73 -28.10
N ASP A 5 0.62 -29.62 -28.10
CA ASP A 5 -0.73 -29.30 -28.55
C ASP A 5 -1.56 -28.74 -27.38
N PRO A 6 -1.97 -27.46 -27.42
CA PRO A 6 -2.74 -26.85 -26.33
C PRO A 6 -4.06 -27.57 -26.08
N LEU A 7 -4.67 -28.18 -27.10
CA LEU A 7 -5.94 -28.90 -26.98
C LEU A 7 -5.80 -30.22 -26.20
N LYS A 8 -4.58 -30.77 -26.10
CA LYS A 8 -4.29 -32.02 -25.39
C LYS A 8 -3.70 -31.82 -24.00
N SER A 9 -3.43 -30.56 -23.61
CA SER A 9 -2.76 -30.20 -22.36
C SER A 9 -3.54 -30.54 -21.07
N ASN A 10 -4.80 -30.98 -21.17
CA ASN A 10 -5.68 -31.28 -20.03
C ASN A 10 -5.81 -30.14 -19.00
N ALA A 11 -5.55 -28.90 -19.40
CA ALA A 11 -5.56 -27.74 -18.51
C ALA A 11 -6.92 -27.52 -17.81
N ILE A 12 -8.03 -27.88 -18.45
CA ILE A 12 -9.38 -27.76 -17.88
C ILE A 12 -9.54 -28.59 -16.59
N ASN A 13 -8.89 -29.75 -16.52
CA ASN A 13 -8.95 -30.64 -15.35
C ASN A 13 -7.89 -30.29 -14.31
N SER A 14 -7.08 -29.27 -14.57
CA SER A 14 -6.01 -28.83 -13.67
C SER A 14 -6.50 -27.75 -12.70
N SER A 15 -5.61 -27.24 -11.86
CA SER A 15 -5.91 -26.17 -10.90
C SER A 15 -4.80 -25.13 -10.90
N LEU A 16 -5.15 -23.87 -10.61
CA LEU A 16 -4.25 -22.72 -10.70
C LEU A 16 -3.44 -22.47 -9.42
N TRP A 17 -2.68 -23.46 -8.96
CA TRP A 17 -1.87 -23.38 -7.73
C TRP A 17 -0.74 -22.34 -7.82
N GLU A 18 -0.25 -22.07 -9.02
CA GLU A 18 0.77 -21.07 -9.28
C GLU A 18 0.28 -19.66 -8.89
N ILE A 19 -0.96 -19.32 -9.28
CA ILE A 19 -1.59 -18.05 -8.90
C ILE A 19 -1.86 -18.00 -7.40
N GLN A 20 -2.31 -19.11 -6.80
CA GLN A 20 -2.52 -19.18 -5.35
C GLN A 20 -1.22 -18.88 -4.58
N THR A 21 -0.09 -19.40 -5.04
CA THR A 21 1.22 -19.15 -4.43
C THR A 21 1.63 -17.68 -4.62
N LEU A 22 1.34 -17.10 -5.80
CA LEU A 22 1.67 -15.70 -6.12
C LEU A 22 0.90 -14.67 -5.26
N GLN A 23 -0.22 -15.06 -4.63
CA GLN A 23 -0.94 -14.19 -3.70
C GLN A 23 -0.15 -13.84 -2.42
N ASN A 24 0.96 -14.54 -2.15
CA ASN A 24 1.88 -14.29 -1.04
C ASN A 24 3.23 -13.72 -1.52
N HIS A 25 3.23 -13.02 -2.66
CA HIS A 25 4.43 -12.38 -3.20
C HIS A 25 4.97 -11.25 -2.30
N VAL A 26 6.30 -11.05 -2.31
CA VAL A 26 7.00 -10.05 -1.48
C VAL A 26 6.54 -8.61 -1.76
N LEU A 27 6.24 -8.31 -3.03
CA LEU A 27 5.68 -7.03 -3.43
C LEU A 27 4.16 -7.02 -3.22
N PRO A 28 3.61 -6.13 -2.38
CA PRO A 28 2.18 -6.06 -2.13
C PRO A 28 1.34 -5.76 -3.38
N SER A 29 1.91 -5.02 -4.35
CA SER A 29 1.28 -4.72 -5.64
C SER A 29 0.99 -5.99 -6.44
N VAL A 30 1.97 -6.90 -6.51
CA VAL A 30 1.84 -8.18 -7.21
C VAL A 30 0.90 -9.12 -6.46
N ALA A 31 1.03 -9.19 -5.13
CA ALA A 31 0.13 -10.01 -4.30
C ALA A 31 -1.33 -9.57 -4.44
N THR A 32 -1.60 -8.27 -4.51
CA THR A 32 -2.95 -7.72 -4.71
C THR A 32 -3.48 -8.05 -6.10
N ALA A 33 -2.66 -7.94 -7.14
CA ALA A 33 -3.03 -8.31 -8.50
C ALA A 33 -3.38 -9.82 -8.59
N ALA A 34 -2.60 -10.70 -7.95
CA ALA A 34 -2.89 -12.13 -7.94
C ALA A 34 -4.19 -12.48 -7.17
N ARG A 35 -4.54 -11.72 -6.13
CA ARG A 35 -5.80 -11.92 -5.35
C ARG A 35 -7.05 -11.55 -6.14
N PHE A 36 -6.92 -10.85 -7.26
CA PHE A 36 -8.05 -10.50 -8.11
C PHE A 36 -8.84 -11.72 -8.60
N ILE A 37 -8.20 -12.86 -8.82
CA ILE A 37 -8.89 -14.09 -9.26
C ILE A 37 -9.95 -14.57 -8.25
N ASN A 38 -9.81 -14.17 -6.98
CA ASN A 38 -10.77 -14.50 -5.91
C ASN A 38 -11.91 -13.47 -5.82
N SER A 39 -11.86 -12.39 -6.61
CA SER A 39 -12.86 -11.33 -6.65
C SER A 39 -13.87 -11.59 -7.77
N PRO A 40 -15.11 -11.06 -7.67
CA PRO A 40 -16.07 -11.14 -8.78
C PRO A 40 -15.51 -10.46 -10.03
N LEU A 41 -15.84 -11.03 -11.20
CA LEU A 41 -15.36 -10.51 -12.48
C LEU A 41 -15.93 -9.10 -12.73
N PRO A 42 -15.09 -8.16 -13.20
CA PRO A 42 -15.50 -6.82 -13.51
C PRO A 42 -16.43 -6.82 -14.72
N SER A 43 -17.34 -5.83 -14.76
CA SER A 43 -18.26 -5.63 -15.88
C SER A 43 -17.56 -5.16 -17.16
N VAL A 44 -16.31 -4.71 -17.07
CA VAL A 44 -15.52 -4.14 -18.17
C VAL A 44 -14.12 -4.73 -18.13
N GLU A 45 -13.56 -4.97 -19.32
CA GLU A 45 -12.21 -5.47 -19.49
C GLU A 45 -11.15 -4.45 -19.04
N TRP A 46 -10.00 -4.96 -18.62
CA TRP A 46 -8.87 -4.14 -18.21
C TRP A 46 -7.95 -3.83 -19.39
N ASP A 47 -7.52 -2.58 -19.47
CA ASP A 47 -6.45 -2.17 -20.38
C ASP A 47 -5.09 -2.50 -19.75
N PHE A 48 -4.42 -3.50 -20.31
CA PHE A 48 -3.09 -3.95 -19.86
C PHE A 48 -1.93 -3.18 -20.51
N THR A 49 -2.17 -2.32 -21.49
CA THR A 49 -1.11 -1.66 -22.28
C THR A 49 -0.07 -1.00 -21.36
N LYS A 50 -0.55 -0.18 -20.43
CA LYS A 50 0.30 0.53 -19.45
C LYS A 50 0.99 -0.37 -18.45
N ILE A 51 0.48 -1.59 -18.23
CA ILE A 51 1.07 -2.55 -17.31
C ILE A 51 2.24 -3.27 -17.99
N LEU A 52 2.03 -3.67 -19.25
CA LEU A 52 3.00 -4.37 -20.08
C LEU A 52 4.19 -3.50 -20.50
N ASP A 53 3.99 -2.18 -20.61
CA ASP A 53 5.05 -1.22 -20.92
C ASP A 53 6.03 -1.00 -19.75
N ASN A 54 5.70 -1.45 -18.52
CA ASN A 54 6.59 -1.26 -17.38
C ASN A 54 7.78 -2.22 -17.44
N THR A 55 8.97 -1.67 -17.23
CA THR A 55 10.19 -2.45 -17.06
C THR A 55 10.47 -2.78 -15.59
N GLY A 56 11.42 -3.68 -15.34
CA GLY A 56 11.88 -3.98 -13.98
C GLY A 56 12.43 -2.74 -13.26
N ASP A 57 13.09 -1.85 -14.00
CA ASP A 57 13.63 -0.59 -13.48
C ASP A 57 12.50 0.34 -13.04
N ASP A 58 11.42 0.45 -13.82
CA ASP A 58 10.24 1.25 -13.45
C ASP A 58 9.58 0.76 -12.17
N ILE A 59 9.49 -0.56 -11.99
CA ILE A 59 8.95 -1.19 -10.78
C ILE A 59 9.84 -0.85 -9.59
N PHE A 60 11.16 -0.97 -9.75
CA PHE A 60 12.13 -0.69 -8.71
C PHE A 60 12.10 0.79 -8.28
N ASP A 61 12.15 1.70 -9.24
CA ASP A 61 12.08 3.15 -9.03
C ASP A 61 10.80 3.55 -8.30
N LYS A 62 9.67 2.95 -8.67
CA LYS A 62 8.37 3.17 -8.03
C LYS A 62 8.38 2.73 -6.57
N GLU A 63 8.98 1.58 -6.26
CA GLU A 63 9.05 1.09 -4.89
C GLU A 63 10.03 1.91 -4.03
N ILE A 64 11.16 2.38 -4.58
CA ILE A 64 12.05 3.32 -3.89
C ILE A 64 11.30 4.62 -3.55
N LYS A 65 10.65 5.23 -4.54
CA LYS A 65 9.89 6.48 -4.35
C LYS A 65 8.78 6.34 -3.32
N LYS A 66 8.08 5.19 -3.27
CA LYS A 66 7.07 4.93 -2.24
C LYS A 66 7.65 4.82 -0.84
N ASN A 67 8.77 4.11 -0.69
CA ASN A 67 9.39 3.89 0.62
C ASN A 67 9.94 5.19 1.21
N THR A 68 10.58 6.04 0.39
CA THR A 68 11.02 7.37 0.83
C THR A 68 9.83 8.23 1.27
N THR A 69 8.77 8.30 0.46
CA THR A 69 7.54 9.06 0.79
C THR A 69 6.90 8.57 2.09
N LYS A 70 6.81 7.25 2.30
CA LYS A 70 6.27 6.65 3.53
C LYS A 70 7.11 7.01 4.76
N LEU A 71 8.43 7.03 4.62
CA LEU A 71 9.34 7.45 5.69
C LEU A 71 9.19 8.93 6.03
N PHE A 72 9.03 9.81 5.03
CA PHE A 72 8.80 11.23 5.28
C PHE A 72 7.46 11.48 5.95
N LYS A 73 6.39 10.82 5.48
CA LYS A 73 5.05 10.94 6.09
C LYS A 73 5.05 10.51 7.55
N THR A 74 5.63 9.34 7.85
CA THR A 74 5.74 8.86 9.24
C THR A 74 6.59 9.77 10.12
N LYS A 75 7.71 10.33 9.62
CA LYS A 75 8.49 11.33 10.37
C LYS A 75 7.71 12.61 10.64
N LEU A 76 6.92 13.10 9.68
CA LEU A 76 6.04 14.27 9.84
C LEU A 76 4.94 14.00 10.87
N ASP A 77 4.27 12.85 10.79
CA ASP A 77 3.22 12.45 11.73
C ASP A 77 3.76 12.35 13.16
N ILE A 78 4.95 11.76 13.35
CA ILE A 78 5.61 11.69 14.67
C ILE A 78 5.99 13.09 15.16
N THR A 79 6.49 13.97 14.29
CA THR A 79 6.93 15.33 14.67
C THR A 79 5.74 16.21 15.06
N TYR A 80 4.64 16.14 14.31
CA TYR A 80 3.41 16.85 14.62
C TYR A 80 2.80 16.36 15.94
N ASN A 81 2.73 15.04 16.14
CA ASN A 81 2.23 14.45 17.39
C ASN A 81 3.07 14.88 18.61
N LYS A 82 4.41 14.95 18.48
CA LYS A 82 5.30 15.48 19.52
C LYS A 82 5.05 16.96 19.84
N HIS A 83 4.85 17.81 18.84
CA HIS A 83 4.56 19.24 19.08
C HIS A 83 3.19 19.47 19.73
N SER A 84 2.17 18.68 19.38
CA SER A 84 0.84 18.76 20.01
C SER A 84 0.82 18.31 21.47
N LEU A 85 1.69 17.37 21.87
CA LEU A 85 1.84 16.95 23.27
C LEU A 85 2.64 17.96 24.11
N ASN A 86 3.61 18.66 23.52
CA ASN A 86 4.41 19.67 24.23
C ASN A 86 3.67 21.00 24.46
N LEU A 87 2.54 21.25 23.79
CA LEU A 87 1.69 22.43 23.99
C LEU A 87 0.64 22.26 25.10
N GLN A 88 0.48 21.07 25.67
CA GLN A 88 -0.45 20.83 26.80
C GLN A 88 0.16 21.11 28.18
N GLY A 89 1.36 21.72 28.24
CA GLY A 89 2.11 21.95 29.49
C GLY A 89 2.26 23.39 29.95
N VAL A 90 1.62 24.39 29.33
CA VAL A 90 1.78 25.80 29.76
C VAL A 90 0.58 26.22 30.64
N PRO A 91 0.75 26.38 31.97
CA PRO A 91 -0.31 26.95 32.80
C PRO A 91 -0.53 28.41 32.43
N VAL A 92 -1.72 28.73 31.94
CA VAL A 92 -2.18 30.10 31.72
C VAL A 92 -2.45 30.71 33.09
N MET A 93 -1.47 31.43 33.64
CA MET A 93 -1.60 32.16 34.89
C MET A 93 -2.60 33.31 34.68
N HIS A 94 -3.88 33.05 34.95
CA HIS A 94 -4.88 34.10 35.09
C HIS A 94 -4.64 34.80 36.42
N GLY A 95 -3.88 35.89 36.38
CA GLY A 95 -3.73 36.81 37.50
C GLY A 95 -5.04 37.54 37.77
N ASN A 96 -5.88 36.98 38.63
CA ASN A 96 -6.94 37.73 39.28
C ASN A 96 -6.30 38.68 40.30
N ILE A 97 -6.21 39.96 39.96
CA ILE A 97 -5.93 41.01 40.94
C ILE A 97 -7.27 41.29 41.64
N PHE A 98 -7.44 40.62 42.77
CA PHE A 98 -8.43 40.95 43.79
C PHE A 98 -7.94 42.25 44.46
N THR A 99 -8.57 43.37 44.12
CA THR A 99 -8.49 44.59 44.94
C THR A 99 -9.60 44.50 45.98
N ASP A 100 -9.22 44.26 47.23
CA ASP A 100 -10.10 44.44 48.39
C ASP A 100 -9.36 45.25 49.46
N ASP A 101 -10.16 46.02 50.16
CA ASP A 101 -9.94 47.11 51.10
C ASP A 101 -8.69 47.03 52.00
N SER A 102 -8.02 48.18 52.20
CA SER A 102 -8.18 48.96 53.44
C SER A 102 -7.47 50.32 53.39
#